data_AF-A0A1R1MMQ9-F1
#
_entry.id   AF-A0A1R1MMQ9-F1
#
_cell.length_a   1.000
_cell.length_b   1.000
_cell.length_c   1.000
_cell.angle_alpha   90.00
_cell.angle_beta   90.00
_cell.angle_gamma   90.00
#
_symmetry.space_group_name_H-M   'P 1'
#
loop_
_entity.id
_entity.type
_entity.pdbx_description
1 polymer ?
#
loop_
_entity_poly.entity_id
_entity_poly.type
_entity_poly.pdbx_seq_one_letter_code
_entity_poly.pdbx_strand_id
1 'polypeptide(L)'
;MEATVKPKAPIRRFDIFAEWNRIKGIRELGLDPEDAKSYGLAVAEVVAARKFYGHRTKYRGATREYIEKHEGTPWWRKMASPAEFDEKIVERMGREFYEKVFSKAIEKAFNEGKDYMDIRDSLRKKWNELLKR
;
A
#
# COMPACT_ATOMS: atom_id res chain seq x y z
N MET A 1 6.68 4.30 -31.21
CA MET A 1 6.47 3.02 -30.52
C MET A 1 6.37 3.33 -29.05
N GLU A 2 5.19 3.20 -28.45
CA GLU A 2 5.01 3.51 -27.03
C GLU A 2 5.74 2.44 -26.22
N ALA A 3 6.81 2.84 -25.51
CA ALA A 3 7.51 1.93 -24.62
C ALA A 3 6.51 1.48 -23.56
N THR A 4 6.16 0.19 -23.56
CA THR A 4 5.30 -0.36 -22.52
C THR A 4 6.05 -0.28 -21.21
N VAL A 5 5.63 0.62 -20.32
CA VAL A 5 6.26 0.78 -19.00
C VAL A 5 6.03 -0.52 -18.23
N LYS A 6 7.12 -1.25 -17.94
CA LYS A 6 7.12 -2.51 -17.20
C LYS A 6 7.60 -2.27 -15.76
N PRO A 7 7.15 -3.08 -14.77
CA PRO A 7 7.72 -2.99 -13.43
C PRO A 7 9.19 -3.43 -13.43
N LYS A 8 9.98 -2.90 -12.49
CA LYS A 8 11.38 -3.33 -12.23
C LYS A 8 11.47 -4.58 -11.35
N ALA A 9 10.41 -4.89 -10.60
CA ALA A 9 10.36 -6.01 -9.68
C ALA A 9 8.96 -6.65 -9.65
N PRO A 10 8.83 -7.93 -9.24
CA PRO A 10 7.53 -8.56 -9.08
C PRO A 10 6.60 -7.79 -8.16
N ILE A 11 5.36 -7.62 -8.62
CA ILE A 11 4.27 -7.04 -7.85
C ILE A 11 3.77 -8.07 -6.84
N ARG A 12 3.73 -7.65 -5.58
CA ARG A 12 3.28 -8.40 -4.42
C ARG A 12 1.83 -8.01 -4.11
N ARG A 13 1.10 -8.92 -3.46
CA ARG A 13 -0.22 -8.60 -2.87
C ARG A 13 -0.11 -7.44 -1.88
N PHE A 14 0.99 -7.39 -1.15
CA PHE A 14 1.34 -6.31 -0.22
C PHE A 14 1.30 -4.93 -0.91
N ASP A 15 1.85 -4.81 -2.11
CA ASP A 15 1.96 -3.51 -2.78
C ASP A 15 0.58 -2.97 -3.18
N ILE A 16 -0.27 -3.83 -3.73
CA ILE A 16 -1.63 -3.46 -4.11
C ILE A 16 -2.43 -3.07 -2.86
N PHE A 17 -2.24 -3.81 -1.77
CA PHE A 17 -2.92 -3.52 -0.50
C PHE A 17 -2.46 -2.19 0.10
N ALA A 18 -1.16 -1.89 0.07
CA ALA A 18 -0.62 -0.64 0.57
C ALA A 18 -1.16 0.56 -0.23
N GLU A 19 -1.15 0.48 -1.56
CA GLU A 19 -1.67 1.55 -2.43
C GLU A 19 -3.20 1.71 -2.33
N TRP A 20 -3.94 0.60 -2.23
CA TRP A 20 -5.39 0.66 -2.00
C TRP A 20 -5.72 1.42 -0.70
N ASN A 21 -4.99 1.12 0.38
CA ASN A 21 -5.19 1.82 1.66
C ASN A 21 -4.66 3.26 1.63
N ARG A 22 -3.63 3.58 0.83
CA ARG A 22 -3.22 4.97 0.58
C ARG A 22 -4.38 5.76 -0.06
N ILE A 23 -4.99 5.22 -1.13
CA ILE A 23 -6.14 5.85 -1.79
C ILE A 23 -7.31 5.98 -0.82
N LYS A 24 -7.61 4.93 -0.04
CA LYS A 24 -8.63 4.95 1.01
C LYS A 24 -8.37 6.05 2.05
N GLY A 25 -7.11 6.19 2.49
CA GLY A 25 -6.69 7.24 3.43
C GLY A 25 -7.00 8.64 2.90
N ILE A 26 -6.75 8.89 1.62
CA ILE A 26 -7.08 10.18 0.98
C ILE A 26 -8.60 10.34 0.85
N ARG A 27 -9.29 9.37 0.27
CA ARG A 27 -10.68 9.50 -0.18
C ARG A 27 -11.70 9.39 0.94
N GLU A 28 -11.47 8.52 1.92
CA GLU A 28 -12.42 8.23 2.99
C GLU A 28 -12.02 8.85 4.34
N LEU A 29 -10.72 8.98 4.61
CA LEU A 29 -10.21 9.49 5.89
C LEU A 29 -9.74 10.95 5.81
N GLY A 30 -9.69 11.55 4.61
CA GLY A 30 -9.27 12.93 4.40
C GLY A 30 -7.80 13.20 4.74
N LEU A 31 -6.95 12.18 4.70
CA LEU A 31 -5.51 12.33 4.94
C LEU A 31 -4.84 13.07 3.79
N ASP A 32 -3.81 13.87 4.10
CA ASP A 32 -2.94 14.40 3.07
C ASP A 32 -2.16 13.27 2.36
N PRO A 33 -1.63 13.52 1.15
CA PRO A 33 -0.98 12.47 0.36
C PRO A 33 0.21 11.78 1.04
N GLU A 34 0.98 12.49 1.86
CA GLU A 34 2.15 11.94 2.54
C GLU A 34 1.71 11.09 3.73
N ASP A 35 0.77 11.59 4.54
CA ASP A 35 0.17 10.78 5.61
C ASP A 35 -0.52 9.52 5.09
N ALA A 36 -1.16 9.62 3.93
CA ALA A 36 -1.79 8.48 3.29
C ALA A 36 -0.78 7.41 2.88
N LYS A 37 0.45 7.78 2.46
CA LYS A 37 1.53 6.82 2.18
C LYS A 37 1.90 6.04 3.44
N SER A 38 2.17 6.76 4.55
CA SER A 38 2.41 6.15 5.86
C SER A 38 1.27 5.24 6.29
N TYR A 39 0.03 5.71 6.17
CA TYR A 39 -1.16 4.95 6.52
C TYR A 39 -1.27 3.65 5.72
N GLY A 40 -1.15 3.73 4.39
CA GLY A 40 -1.25 2.58 3.50
C GLY A 40 -0.20 1.51 3.81
N LEU A 41 1.05 1.93 4.02
CA LEU A 41 2.15 1.02 4.38
C LEU A 41 1.95 0.40 5.77
N ALA A 42 1.61 1.21 6.78
CA ALA A 42 1.38 0.74 8.15
C ALA A 42 0.28 -0.32 8.22
N VAL A 43 -0.85 -0.10 7.53
CA VAL A 43 -1.95 -1.07 7.47
C VAL A 43 -1.49 -2.39 6.84
N ALA A 44 -0.69 -2.32 5.77
CA ALA A 44 -0.16 -3.50 5.11
C ALA A 44 0.82 -4.29 6.00
N GLU A 45 1.69 -3.60 6.74
CA GLU A 45 2.62 -4.21 7.68
C GLU A 45 1.91 -4.89 8.86
N VAL A 46 0.87 -4.26 9.41
CA VAL A 46 0.05 -4.87 10.48
C VAL A 46 -0.60 -6.17 10.00
N VAL A 47 -1.19 -6.16 8.79
CA VAL A 47 -1.84 -7.36 8.24
C VAL A 47 -0.81 -8.45 7.92
N ALA A 48 0.36 -8.08 7.39
CA ALA A 48 1.44 -9.02 7.15
C ALA A 48 1.95 -9.65 8.46
N ALA A 49 2.20 -8.84 9.49
CA ALA A 49 2.64 -9.32 10.81
C ALA A 49 1.64 -10.28 11.45
N ARG A 50 0.32 -10.00 11.35
CA ARG A 50 -0.73 -10.93 11.83
C ARG A 50 -0.68 -12.29 11.14
N LYS A 51 -0.37 -12.31 9.85
CA LYS A 51 -0.22 -13.56 9.09
C LYS A 51 0.99 -14.38 9.55
N PHE A 52 2.11 -13.74 9.85
CA PHE A 52 3.35 -14.44 10.23
C PHE A 52 3.42 -14.86 11.70
N TYR A 53 2.88 -14.06 12.61
CA TYR A 53 2.99 -14.30 14.07
C TYR A 53 1.68 -14.79 14.72
N GLY A 54 0.64 -15.05 13.93
CA GLY A 54 -0.72 -15.30 14.43
C GLY A 54 -1.31 -14.05 15.13
N HIS A 55 -2.41 -14.22 15.87
CA HIS A 55 -3.05 -13.12 16.61
C HIS A 55 -2.20 -12.60 17.80
N ARG A 56 -0.96 -13.10 17.96
CA ARG A 56 0.00 -12.72 19.01
C ARG A 56 1.01 -11.70 18.51
N THR A 57 0.60 -10.73 17.69
CA THR A 57 1.47 -9.59 17.42
C THR A 57 1.71 -8.87 18.76
N LYS A 58 2.96 -8.88 19.22
CA LYS A 58 3.45 -8.22 20.45
C LYS A 58 3.39 -6.69 20.35
N TYR A 59 2.29 -6.10 19.88
CA TYR A 59 1.93 -4.74 20.30
C TYR A 59 1.33 -4.84 21.71
N ARG A 60 2.18 -5.25 22.67
CA ARG A 60 1.92 -5.15 24.09
C ARG A 60 1.93 -3.66 24.42
N GLY A 61 0.74 -3.10 24.66
CA GLY A 61 0.63 -1.87 25.44
C GLY A 61 0.18 -0.61 24.70
N ALA A 62 -0.20 -0.68 23.44
CA ALA A 62 -0.88 0.46 22.84
C ALA A 62 -1.93 0.02 21.82
N THR A 63 -3.19 -0.07 22.25
CA THR A 63 -4.32 0.00 21.32
C THR A 63 -4.15 1.24 20.44
N ARG A 64 -4.70 1.21 19.21
CA ARG A 64 -4.79 2.38 18.32
C ARG A 64 -5.18 3.65 19.11
N GLU A 65 -6.15 3.49 20.00
CA GLU A 65 -6.62 4.49 20.93
C GLU A 65 -5.59 4.95 21.96
N TYR A 66 -4.73 4.07 22.49
CA TYR A 66 -3.68 4.47 23.44
C TYR A 66 -2.62 5.35 22.78
N ILE A 67 -2.17 5.01 21.57
CA ILE A 67 -1.19 5.79 20.81
C ILE A 67 -1.77 7.17 20.45
N GLU A 68 -2.98 7.18 19.89
CA GLU A 68 -3.66 8.41 19.47
C GLU A 68 -3.98 9.31 20.69
N LYS A 69 -4.35 8.73 21.85
CA LYS A 69 -4.77 9.47 23.05
C LYS A 69 -3.61 10.00 23.91
N HIS A 70 -2.46 9.33 23.97
CA HIS A 70 -1.36 9.75 24.87
C HIS A 70 -0.31 10.64 24.21
N GLU A 71 -0.10 10.52 22.90
CA GLU A 71 1.02 11.19 22.23
C GLU A 71 0.58 12.17 21.13
N GLY A 72 -0.73 12.29 20.88
CA GLY A 72 -1.28 13.18 19.85
C GLY A 72 -0.84 12.85 18.41
N THR A 73 -0.07 11.77 18.24
CA THR A 73 0.49 11.36 16.95
C THR A 73 -0.28 10.15 16.43
N PRO A 74 -0.76 10.18 15.19
CA PRO A 74 -1.45 9.04 14.60
C PRO A 74 -0.61 7.76 14.60
N TRP A 75 -1.22 6.62 14.91
CA TRP A 75 -0.50 5.34 15.06
C TRP A 75 0.28 4.91 13.83
N TRP A 76 -0.19 5.26 12.62
CA TRP A 76 0.48 4.89 11.37
C TRP A 76 1.84 5.58 11.21
N ARG A 77 1.99 6.82 11.70
CA ARG A 77 3.26 7.56 11.62
C ARG A 77 4.38 6.94 12.45
N LYS A 78 4.05 6.12 13.45
CA LYS A 78 5.03 5.35 14.23
C LYS A 78 5.44 4.05 13.56
N MET A 79 4.60 3.54 12.67
CA MET A 79 4.78 2.25 12.00
C MET A 79 5.53 2.41 10.69
N ALA A 80 5.20 3.46 9.95
CA ALA A 80 5.68 3.67 8.61
C ALA A 80 5.78 5.17 8.29
N SER A 81 6.78 5.51 7.50
CA SER A 81 7.00 6.85 6.95
C SER A 81 6.65 6.92 5.45
N PRO A 82 6.42 8.13 4.91
CA PRO A 82 6.20 8.29 3.47
C PRO A 82 7.43 7.89 2.65
N ALA A 83 8.63 8.15 3.17
CA ALA A 83 9.89 7.75 2.56
C ALA A 83 10.02 6.23 2.43
N GLU A 84 9.61 5.47 3.46
CA GLU A 84 9.58 4.02 3.38
C GLU A 84 8.57 3.49 2.37
N PHE A 85 7.43 4.17 2.20
CA PHE A 85 6.49 3.82 1.13
C PHE A 85 7.16 4.00 -0.23
N ASP A 86 7.82 5.14 -0.44
CA ASP A 86 8.53 5.44 -1.69
C ASP A 86 9.63 4.40 -1.95
N GLU A 87 10.42 4.02 -0.96
CA GLU A 87 11.45 3.00 -1.11
C GLU A 87 10.87 1.59 -1.36
N LYS A 88 9.99 1.11 -0.47
CA LYS A 88 9.50 -0.28 -0.45
C LYS A 88 8.51 -0.56 -1.59
N ILE A 89 7.79 0.46 -2.05
CA ILE A 89 6.75 0.34 -3.08
C ILE A 89 7.23 0.99 -4.37
N VAL A 90 7.39 2.31 -4.40
CA VAL A 90 7.57 3.12 -5.61
C VAL A 90 8.88 2.78 -6.33
N GLU A 91 10.01 2.94 -5.64
CA GLU A 91 11.33 2.72 -6.23
C GLU A 91 11.57 1.26 -6.57
N ARG A 92 11.18 0.34 -5.66
CA ARG A 92 11.31 -1.11 -5.90
C ARG A 92 10.58 -1.56 -7.16
N MET A 93 9.35 -1.11 -7.41
CA MET A 93 8.63 -1.47 -8.64
C MET A 93 9.02 -0.61 -9.85
N GLY A 94 9.78 0.46 -9.63
CA GLY A 94 10.10 1.48 -10.61
C GLY A 94 9.11 2.63 -10.58
N ARG A 95 9.62 3.83 -10.27
CA ARG A 95 8.84 5.08 -10.17
C ARG A 95 7.94 5.34 -11.37
N GLU A 96 8.47 5.22 -12.58
CA GLU A 96 7.69 5.47 -13.78
C GLU A 96 6.51 4.49 -13.93
N PHE A 97 6.73 3.21 -13.62
CA PHE A 97 5.67 2.22 -13.61
C PHE A 97 4.65 2.51 -12.51
N TYR A 98 5.11 2.91 -11.33
CA TYR A 98 4.24 3.28 -10.22
C TYR A 98 3.28 4.41 -10.60
N GLU A 99 3.84 5.53 -11.08
CA GLU A 99 3.10 6.77 -11.35
C GLU A 99 2.20 6.66 -12.59
N LYS A 100 2.68 6.02 -13.66
CA LYS A 100 1.94 5.98 -14.94
C LYS A 100 0.98 4.81 -15.05
N VAL A 101 1.23 3.70 -14.35
CA VAL A 101 0.48 2.45 -14.54
C VAL A 101 -0.15 1.98 -13.24
N PHE A 102 0.66 1.69 -12.23
CA PHE A 102 0.21 1.00 -11.02
C PHE A 102 -0.80 1.83 -10.22
N SER A 103 -0.42 3.05 -9.82
CA SER A 103 -1.26 3.92 -8.99
C SER A 103 -2.55 4.28 -9.73
N LYS A 104 -2.45 4.66 -11.01
CA LYS A 104 -3.63 4.98 -11.84
C LYS A 104 -4.58 3.81 -12.02
N ALA A 105 -4.07 2.59 -12.20
CA ALA A 105 -4.91 1.41 -12.35
C ALA A 105 -5.67 1.09 -11.06
N ILE A 106 -5.02 1.23 -9.91
CA ILE A 106 -5.65 0.99 -8.60
C ILE A 106 -6.65 2.10 -8.29
N GLU A 107 -6.31 3.37 -8.55
CA GLU A 107 -7.24 4.50 -8.39
C GLU A 107 -8.47 4.34 -9.28
N LYS A 108 -8.29 3.98 -10.56
CA LYS A 108 -9.41 3.71 -11.46
C LYS A 108 -10.30 2.59 -10.90
N ALA A 109 -9.72 1.49 -10.45
CA ALA A 109 -10.48 0.38 -9.89
C ALA A 109 -11.23 0.77 -8.60
N PHE A 110 -10.62 1.60 -7.76
CA PHE A 110 -11.24 2.15 -6.56
C PHE A 110 -12.46 3.01 -6.91
N ASN A 111 -12.30 3.93 -7.87
CA ASN A 111 -13.39 4.81 -8.33
C ASN A 111 -14.52 4.04 -9.03
N GLU A 112 -14.22 2.91 -9.67
CA GLU A 112 -15.20 2.00 -10.27
C GLU A 112 -15.92 1.13 -9.21
N GLY A 113 -15.60 1.28 -7.92
CA GLY A 113 -16.21 0.50 -6.84
C GLY A 113 -15.89 -1.00 -6.90
N LYS A 114 -14.77 -1.37 -7.55
CA LYS A 114 -14.37 -2.78 -7.66
C LYS A 114 -13.95 -3.34 -6.31
N ASP A 115 -14.15 -4.63 -6.13
CA ASP A 115 -13.66 -5.32 -4.95
C ASP A 115 -12.13 -5.44 -4.98
N TYR A 116 -11.51 -5.16 -3.84
CA TYR A 116 -10.06 -5.25 -3.66
C TYR A 116 -9.53 -6.65 -3.98
N MET A 117 -10.23 -7.72 -3.59
CA MET A 117 -9.78 -9.09 -3.79
C MET A 117 -9.72 -9.43 -5.27
N ASP A 118 -10.70 -8.96 -6.06
CA ASP A 118 -10.76 -9.18 -7.50
C ASP A 118 -9.61 -8.49 -8.23
N ILE A 119 -9.31 -7.24 -7.86
CA ILE A 119 -8.26 -6.46 -8.53
C ILE A 119 -6.86 -6.92 -8.09
N ARG A 120 -6.71 -7.39 -6.85
CA ARG A 120 -5.42 -7.76 -6.26
C ARG A 120 -4.74 -8.86 -7.04
N ASP A 121 -5.44 -9.96 -7.30
CA ASP A 121 -4.82 -11.11 -7.95
C ASP A 121 -4.76 -10.94 -9.48
N SER A 122 -5.76 -10.29 -10.09
CA SER A 122 -5.79 -10.02 -11.53
C SER A 122 -4.69 -9.07 -11.99
N LEU A 123 -4.55 -7.89 -11.36
CA LEU A 123 -3.52 -6.91 -11.72
C LEU A 123 -2.11 -7.44 -11.45
N ARG A 124 -1.92 -8.08 -10.30
CA ARG A 124 -0.65 -8.72 -9.95
C ARG A 124 -0.22 -9.74 -11.00
N LYS A 125 -1.13 -10.64 -11.42
CA LYS A 125 -0.83 -11.66 -12.43
C LYS A 125 -0.42 -11.00 -13.75
N LYS A 126 -1.24 -10.06 -14.22
CA LYS A 126 -1.01 -9.31 -15.46
C LYS A 126 0.38 -8.67 -15.51
N TRP A 127 0.77 -7.94 -14.46
CA TRP A 127 2.05 -7.24 -14.44
C TRP A 127 3.26 -8.15 -14.23
N ASN A 128 3.10 -9.23 -13.46
CA ASN A 128 4.18 -10.21 -13.31
C ASN A 128 4.44 -11.04 -14.57
N GLU A 129 3.45 -11.17 -15.47
CA GLU A 129 3.65 -11.77 -16.79
C GLU A 129 4.52 -10.90 -17.70
N LEU A 130 4.50 -9.57 -17.53
CA LEU A 130 5.36 -8.65 -18.29
C LEU A 130 6.84 -8.79 -17.94
N LEU A 131 7.16 -9.28 -16.73
CA LEU A 131 8.55 -9.54 -16.29
C LEU A 131 9.14 -10.82 -16.88
N LYS A 132 8.29 -11.73 -17.36
CA LYS A 132 8.72 -13.00 -17.97
C LYS A 132 9.01 -12.88 -19.47
N ARG A 133 8.74 -11.70 -20.04
CA ARG A 133 8.84 -11.39 -21.48
C ARG A 133 9.87 -10.30 -21.72
#